data_AF-A0A6A9QLJ8-F1
#
_entry.id   AF-A0A6A9QLJ8-F1
#
_cell.length_a   1.000
_cell.length_b   1.000
_cell.length_c   1.000
_cell.angle_alpha   90.00
_cell.angle_beta   90.00
_cell.angle_gamma   90.00
#
_symmetry.space_group_name_H-M   'P 1'
#
loop_
_entity.id
_entity.type
_entity.pdbx_description
1 polymer ?
#
loop_
_entity_poly.entity_id
_entity_poly.type
_entity_poly.pdbx_seq_one_letter_code
_entity_poly.pdbx_strand_id
1 'polypeptide(L)'
;MQFHNPIDMEAIVKRPYYHFENPNRVNKEKEGRGFSLGEISKAGLTKSEIRILNVRVDIRRKSVYDSNVEALKKLKNEKKDMLEEAKRKKMEENKKKAEKRKNKSNKSVKHSDNSKSSETKA
;
A
#
# COMPACT_ATOMS: atom_id res chain seq x y z
N MET A 1 10.29 -11.27 -11.84
CA MET A 1 9.31 -10.42 -11.12
C MET A 1 8.37 -9.82 -12.16
N GLN A 2 7.09 -10.16 -12.14
CA GLN A 2 6.11 -9.47 -12.99
C GLN A 2 5.94 -8.05 -12.43
N PHE A 3 6.54 -7.06 -13.08
CA PHE A 3 6.29 -5.66 -12.79
C PHE A 3 4.85 -5.38 -13.18
N HIS A 4 3.96 -5.30 -12.20
CA HIS A 4 2.58 -4.90 -12.45
C HIS A 4 2.61 -3.42 -12.85
N ASN A 5 2.26 -3.11 -14.09
CA ASN A 5 2.20 -1.73 -14.57
C ASN A 5 1.27 -0.92 -13.67
N PRO A 6 1.73 0.22 -13.09
CA PRO A 6 0.88 1.10 -12.29
C PRO A 6 -0.37 1.48 -13.08
N ILE A 7 -1.48 1.69 -12.38
CA ILE A 7 -2.63 2.33 -13.04
C ILE A 7 -2.14 3.70 -13.51
N ASP A 8 -2.33 4.03 -14.79
CA ASP A 8 -1.93 5.27 -15.45
C ASP A 8 -2.70 6.51 -14.94
N MET A 9 -3.16 6.49 -13.69
CA MET A 9 -3.71 7.63 -12.98
C MET A 9 -2.53 8.49 -12.51
N GLU A 10 -2.09 9.39 -13.38
CA GLU A 10 -1.13 10.42 -13.04
C GLU A 10 -1.80 11.58 -12.31
N ALA A 11 -1.08 12.21 -11.39
CA ALA A 11 -1.61 13.34 -10.64
C ALA A 11 -1.47 14.62 -11.48
N ILE A 12 -2.50 15.46 -11.54
CA ILE A 12 -2.43 16.74 -12.24
C ILE A 12 -1.66 17.75 -11.37
N VAL A 13 -0.67 18.41 -11.96
CA VAL A 13 0.23 19.34 -11.25
C VAL A 13 0.40 20.62 -12.04
N LYS A 14 0.55 21.75 -11.36
CA LYS A 14 0.97 23.00 -11.99
C LYS A 14 2.32 22.84 -12.70
N ARG A 15 2.39 23.28 -13.95
CA ARG A 15 3.63 23.38 -14.70
C ARG A 15 4.48 24.53 -14.12
N PRO A 16 5.81 24.36 -13.98
CA PRO A 16 6.67 25.48 -13.60
C PRO A 16 6.56 26.60 -14.63
N TYR A 17 6.63 27.84 -14.14
CA TYR A 17 6.66 29.00 -15.01
C TYR A 17 8.07 29.23 -15.54
N TYR A 18 8.20 29.37 -16.85
CA TYR A 18 9.42 29.76 -17.51
C TYR A 18 9.25 31.14 -18.11
N HIS A 19 10.11 32.09 -17.73
CA HIS A 19 10.01 33.50 -18.11
C HIS A 19 10.13 33.75 -19.63
N PHE A 20 10.80 32.84 -20.35
CA PHE A 20 10.99 32.93 -21.80
C PHE A 20 9.79 32.39 -22.61
N GLU A 21 8.84 31.70 -21.97
CA GLU A 21 7.68 31.15 -22.66
C GLU A 21 6.50 32.12 -22.61
N ASN A 22 5.70 32.15 -23.68
CA ASN A 22 4.44 32.89 -23.68
C ASN A 22 3.38 32.09 -22.88
N PRO A 23 2.95 32.56 -21.69
CA PRO A 23 2.04 31.82 -20.81
C PRO A 23 0.67 31.56 -21.41
N ASN A 24 0.26 32.29 -22.45
CA ASN A 24 -1.04 32.13 -23.11
C ASN A 24 -1.03 31.00 -24.16
N ARG A 25 0.14 30.48 -24.56
CA ARG A 25 0.27 29.42 -25.57
C ARG A 25 0.61 28.06 -24.98
N VAL A 26 0.68 27.96 -23.66
CA VAL A 26 1.18 26.78 -22.95
C VAL A 26 0.20 26.33 -21.88
N ASN A 27 0.03 25.03 -21.74
CA ASN A 27 -0.78 24.48 -20.68
C ASN A 27 -0.16 24.81 -19.31
N LYS A 28 -0.99 25.31 -18.40
CA LYS A 28 -0.59 25.65 -17.02
C LYS A 28 -0.47 24.43 -16.13
N GLU A 29 -0.98 23.30 -16.59
CA GLU A 29 -1.01 22.03 -15.89
C GLU A 29 -0.30 20.97 -16.71
N LYS A 30 0.23 19.97 -16.01
CA LYS A 30 0.87 18.81 -16.60
C LYS A 30 0.57 17.57 -15.76
N GLU A 31 0.73 16.42 -16.38
CA GLU A 31 0.77 15.15 -15.68
C GLU A 31 2.07 15.08 -14.85
N GLY A 32 1.92 14.77 -13.58
CA GLY A 32 3.01 14.59 -12.64
C GLY A 32 3.27 13.11 -12.39
N ARG A 33 4.52 12.77 -12.07
CA ARG A 33 5.01 11.40 -11.81
C ARG A 33 4.11 10.51 -10.92
N GLY A 34 3.35 11.10 -10.01
CA GLY A 34 2.44 10.40 -9.09
C GLY A 34 1.82 11.36 -8.08
N PHE A 35 1.06 10.83 -7.13
CA PHE A 35 0.41 11.61 -6.06
C PHE A 35 1.38 11.94 -4.92
N SER A 36 1.20 13.10 -4.28
CA SER A 36 2.01 13.50 -3.12
C SER A 36 1.57 12.75 -1.86
N LEU A 37 2.46 12.67 -0.87
CA LEU A 37 2.13 12.08 0.44
C LEU A 37 0.98 12.81 1.12
N GLY A 38 0.90 14.15 0.96
CA GLY A 38 -0.17 14.96 1.53
C GLY A 38 -1.53 14.67 0.89
N GLU A 39 -1.57 14.51 -0.44
CA GLU A 39 -2.80 14.15 -1.18
C GLU A 39 -3.33 12.78 -0.74
N ILE A 40 -2.45 11.80 -0.64
CA ILE A 40 -2.75 10.43 -0.21
C ILE A 40 -3.31 10.40 1.23
N SER A 41 -2.67 11.15 2.14
CA SER A 41 -3.11 11.27 3.53
C SER A 41 -4.48 11.92 3.61
N LYS A 42 -4.72 12.99 2.84
CA LYS A 42 -6.01 13.72 2.80
C LYS A 42 -7.13 12.89 2.15
N ALA A 43 -6.79 11.97 1.25
CA ALA A 43 -7.71 10.97 0.70
C ALA A 43 -7.99 9.80 1.67
N GLY A 44 -7.24 9.70 2.78
CA GLY A 44 -7.39 8.62 3.76
C GLY A 44 -6.96 7.27 3.23
N LEU A 45 -5.94 7.22 2.38
CA LEU A 45 -5.37 5.98 1.83
C LEU A 45 -4.13 5.55 2.63
N THR A 46 -4.06 4.27 2.95
CA THR A 46 -2.91 3.66 3.63
C THR A 46 -1.86 3.14 2.65
N LYS A 47 -0.61 2.95 3.10
CA LYS A 47 0.48 2.36 2.29
C LYS A 47 0.11 1.01 1.67
N SER A 48 -0.68 0.19 2.39
CA SER A 48 -1.18 -1.08 1.89
C SER A 48 -2.20 -0.90 0.77
N GLU A 49 -3.16 0.00 0.95
CA GLU A 49 -4.21 0.25 -0.04
C GLU A 49 -3.61 0.82 -1.33
N ILE A 50 -2.64 1.74 -1.24
CA ILE A 50 -1.95 2.30 -2.40
C ILE A 50 -1.25 1.22 -3.23
N ARG A 51 -0.62 0.25 -2.56
CA ARG A 51 0.04 -0.89 -3.23
C ARG A 51 -0.96 -1.79 -3.93
N ILE A 52 -2.14 -1.98 -3.34
CA ILE A 52 -3.22 -2.79 -3.95
C ILE A 52 -3.84 -2.05 -5.14
N LEU A 53 -4.07 -0.74 -4.99
CA LEU A 53 -4.60 0.14 -6.03
C LEU A 53 -3.56 0.47 -7.12
N ASN A 54 -2.31 0.04 -6.93
CA ASN A 54 -1.19 0.29 -7.84
C ASN A 54 -1.02 1.77 -8.24
N VAL A 55 -1.22 2.66 -7.26
CA VAL A 55 -1.12 4.12 -7.45
C VAL A 55 0.33 4.57 -7.25
N ARG A 56 0.85 5.40 -8.15
CA ARG A 56 2.21 5.93 -8.05
C ARG A 56 2.30 7.07 -7.04
N VAL A 57 3.32 7.02 -6.18
CA VAL A 57 3.57 8.01 -5.13
C VAL A 57 4.85 8.79 -5.40
N ASP A 58 4.75 10.12 -5.36
CA ASP A 58 5.88 11.03 -5.36
C ASP A 58 6.16 11.52 -3.93
N ILE A 59 7.17 10.90 -3.31
CA ILE A 59 7.58 11.14 -1.92
C ILE A 59 8.17 12.54 -1.74
N ARG A 60 8.73 13.14 -2.81
CA ARG A 60 9.44 14.43 -2.74
C ARG A 60 8.50 15.62 -2.86
N ARG A 61 7.31 15.45 -3.43
CA ARG A 61 6.35 16.54 -3.66
C ARG A 61 5.63 16.92 -2.37
N LYS A 62 5.62 18.22 -2.05
CA LYS A 62 4.93 18.78 -0.88
C LYS A 62 3.58 19.42 -1.22
N SER A 63 3.33 19.76 -2.49
CA SER A 63 2.08 20.37 -2.92
C SER A 63 0.90 19.40 -2.81
N VAL A 64 -0.26 19.96 -2.48
CA VAL A 64 -1.52 19.23 -2.37
C VAL A 64 -2.56 19.95 -3.23
N TYR A 65 -3.14 19.23 -4.19
CA TYR A 65 -4.23 19.74 -5.01
C TYR A 65 -5.53 19.01 -4.67
N ASP A 66 -6.62 19.74 -4.44
CA ASP A 66 -7.89 19.15 -4.05
C ASP A 66 -8.51 18.28 -5.15
N SER A 67 -8.31 18.64 -6.43
CA SER A 67 -8.71 17.82 -7.57
C SER A 67 -8.11 16.40 -7.52
N ASN A 68 -6.83 16.30 -7.17
CA ASN A 68 -6.14 15.02 -7.01
C ASN A 68 -6.67 14.23 -5.81
N VAL A 69 -7.01 14.91 -4.70
CA VAL A 69 -7.58 14.28 -3.51
C VAL A 69 -8.95 13.70 -3.82
N GLU A 70 -9.78 14.41 -4.58
CA GLU A 70 -11.08 13.92 -5.04
C GLU A 70 -10.94 12.73 -5.97
N ALA A 71 -10.01 12.77 -6.93
CA ALA A 71 -9.71 11.65 -7.82
C ALA A 71 -9.31 10.39 -7.02
N LEU A 72 -8.46 10.54 -6.00
CA LEU A 72 -8.08 9.44 -5.11
C LEU A 72 -9.26 8.89 -4.29
N LYS A 73 -10.16 9.76 -3.82
CA LYS A 73 -11.37 9.32 -3.09
C LYS A 73 -12.33 8.55 -4.00
N LYS A 74 -12.52 9.00 -5.25
CA LYS A 74 -13.33 8.30 -6.25
C LYS A 74 -12.73 6.92 -6.55
N LEU A 75 -11.44 6.86 -6.82
CA LEU A 75 -10.72 5.59 -7.05
C LEU A 75 -10.85 4.63 -5.84
N LYS A 76 -10.72 5.15 -4.61
CA LYS A 76 -10.92 4.36 -3.40
C LYS A 76 -12.32 3.77 -3.33
N ASN A 77 -13.34 4.54 -3.70
CA ASN A 77 -14.74 4.11 -3.71
C ASN A 77 -15.01 3.03 -4.77
N GLU A 78 -14.50 3.21 -5.98
CA GLU A 78 -14.64 2.27 -7.09
C GLU A 78 -13.98 0.91 -6.80
N LYS A 79 -12.89 0.92 -6.05
CA LYS A 79 -12.08 -0.27 -5.76
C LYS A 79 -12.30 -0.83 -4.34
N LYS A 80 -13.38 -0.43 -3.67
CA LYS A 80 -13.70 -0.88 -2.29
C LYS A 80 -13.71 -2.40 -2.15
N ASP A 81 -14.35 -3.08 -3.09
CA ASP A 81 -14.51 -4.54 -3.02
C ASP A 81 -13.15 -5.25 -3.08
N MET A 82 -12.25 -4.78 -3.94
CA MET A 82 -10.88 -5.28 -4.04
C MET A 82 -10.08 -5.06 -2.75
N LEU A 83 -10.26 -3.90 -2.10
CA LEU A 83 -9.60 -3.59 -0.83
C LEU A 83 -10.12 -4.47 0.31
N GLU A 84 -11.43 -4.70 0.37
CA GLU A 84 -12.03 -5.57 1.38
C GLU A 84 -11.63 -7.04 1.19
N GLU A 85 -11.59 -7.53 -0.04
CA GLU A 85 -11.11 -8.87 -0.35
C GLU A 85 -9.63 -9.06 0.06
N ALA A 86 -8.78 -8.08 -0.25
CA ALA A 86 -7.37 -8.09 0.15
C ALA A 86 -7.20 -8.11 1.68
N LYS A 87 -8.01 -7.33 2.43
CA LYS A 87 -8.01 -7.35 3.89
C LYS A 87 -8.39 -8.72 4.43
N ARG A 88 -9.44 -9.35 3.89
CA ARG A 88 -9.89 -10.70 4.28
C ARG A 88 -8.80 -11.74 4.07
N LYS A 89 -8.18 -11.77 2.89
CA LYS A 89 -7.06 -12.68 2.58
C LYS A 89 -5.91 -12.52 3.57
N LYS A 90 -5.55 -11.28 3.91
CA LYS A 90 -4.48 -10.98 4.87
C LYS A 90 -4.80 -11.45 6.29
N MET A 91 -6.06 -11.31 6.72
CA MET A 91 -6.53 -11.80 8.01
C MET A 91 -6.48 -13.33 8.11
N GLU A 92 -6.91 -14.02 7.05
CA GLU A 92 -6.87 -15.47 6.96
C GLU A 92 -5.42 -15.99 7.00
N GLU A 93 -4.52 -15.35 6.26
CA GLU A 93 -3.08 -15.68 6.26
C GLU A 93 -2.47 -15.52 7.67
N ASN A 94 -2.83 -14.46 8.39
CA ASN A 94 -2.38 -14.23 9.76
C ASN A 94 -2.89 -15.30 10.74
N LYS A 95 -4.16 -15.74 10.60
CA LYS A 95 -4.72 -16.85 11.41
C LYS A 95 -3.96 -18.15 11.16
N LYS A 96 -3.73 -18.51 9.90
CA LYS A 96 -2.95 -19.71 9.50
C LYS A 96 -1.52 -19.67 10.07
N LYS A 97 -0.87 -18.49 10.02
CA LYS A 97 0.46 -18.30 10.62
C LYS A 97 0.45 -18.45 12.15
N ALA A 98 -0.59 -17.96 12.83
CA ALA A 98 -0.72 -18.10 14.28
C ALA A 98 -0.92 -19.56 14.72
N GLU A 99 -1.77 -20.32 14.03
CA GLU A 99 -1.97 -21.76 14.29
C GLU A 99 -0.69 -22.55 14.08
N LYS A 100 0.05 -22.27 12.99
CA LYS A 100 1.35 -22.91 12.72
C LYS A 100 2.37 -22.64 13.84
N ARG A 101 2.38 -21.42 14.41
CA ARG A 101 3.23 -21.08 15.57
C ARG A 101 2.86 -21.88 16.83
N LYS A 102 1.57 -22.02 17.13
CA LYS A 102 1.07 -22.84 18.25
C LYS A 102 1.41 -24.32 18.11
N ASN A 103 1.25 -24.89 16.92
CA ASN A 103 1.58 -26.30 16.67
C ASN A 103 3.09 -26.55 16.80
N LYS A 104 3.93 -25.58 16.42
CA LYS A 104 5.39 -25.66 16.59
C LYS A 104 5.80 -25.62 18.07
N SER A 105 5.23 -24.73 18.88
CA SER A 105 5.52 -24.67 20.33
C SER A 105 5.07 -25.93 21.06
N ASN A 106 3.90 -26.48 20.70
CA ASN A 106 3.42 -27.72 21.31
C ASN A 106 4.30 -28.93 20.96
N LYS A 107 4.89 -28.95 19.75
CA LYS A 107 5.83 -29.99 19.33
C LYS A 107 7.16 -29.92 20.09
N SER A 108 7.68 -28.73 20.40
CA SER A 108 8.91 -28.58 21.17
C SER A 108 8.76 -28.96 22.64
N VAL A 109 7.62 -28.62 23.27
CA VAL A 109 7.34 -29.00 24.67
C VAL A 109 7.25 -30.53 24.82
N LYS A 110 6.58 -31.22 23.89
CA LYS A 110 6.52 -32.69 23.88
C LYS A 110 7.88 -33.37 23.72
N HIS A 111 8.84 -32.73 23.05
CA HIS A 111 10.19 -33.28 22.90
C HIS A 111 11.02 -33.17 24.18
N SER A 112 10.86 -32.08 24.96
CA SER A 112 11.57 -31.89 26.23
C SER A 112 11.06 -32.76 27.38
N ASP A 113 9.79 -33.14 27.38
CA ASP A 113 9.22 -34.00 28.42
C ASP A 113 9.59 -35.48 28.22
N ASN A 114 9.76 -35.90 26.95
CA ASN A 114 10.23 -37.25 26.61
C ASN A 114 11.73 -37.48 26.87
N SER A 115 12.57 -36.43 26.83
CA SER A 115 14.00 -36.56 27.13
C SER A 115 14.28 -36.62 28.65
N LYS A 116 13.47 -35.93 29.46
CA LYS A 116 13.58 -35.96 30.93
C LYS A 116 13.12 -37.29 31.56
N SER A 117 12.19 -38.00 30.91
CA SER A 117 11.66 -39.28 31.41
C SER A 117 12.53 -40.50 31.07
N SER A 118 13.48 -40.36 30.14
CA SER A 118 14.49 -41.39 29.85
C SER A 118 15.73 -41.32 30.75
N GLU A 119 16.04 -40.16 31.34
CA GLU A 119 17.22 -39.97 32.20
C GLU A 119 17.02 -40.46 33.64
N THR A 120 15.78 -40.68 34.10
CA THR A 120 15.46 -41.11 35.48
C THR A 120 15.21 -42.62 35.63
N LYS A 121 15.53 -43.44 34.63
CA LYS A 121 15.24 -44.90 34.60
C LYS A 121 16.46 -45.81 34.75
N ALA A 122 17.64 -45.27 35.08
CA ALA A 122 18.86 -46.04 35.38
C ALA A 122 19.07 -46.16 36.89
#